data_AF-A0AAP5XY25-F1
#
_entry.id   AF-A0AAP5XY25-F1
#
_cell.length_a   1.000
_cell.length_b   1.000
_cell.length_c   1.000
_cell.angle_alpha   90.00
_cell.angle_beta   90.00
_cell.angle_gamma   90.00
#
_symmetry.space_group_name_H-M   'P 1'
#
loop_
_entity.id
_entity.type
_entity.pdbx_description
1 polymer ?
#
loop_
_entity_poly.entity_id
_entity_poly.type
_entity_poly.pdbx_seq_one_letter_code
_entity_poly.pdbx_strand_id
1 'polypeptide(L)'
;MRPLMPPVQTPDNLFHDGNPLTGELGTIVEAEHLNNVQGAVRDAQSELITVLTAAGINVDPSKQNQLLTALKALFLSRSTPFADIKSDGAAAIATALSNLGLGTAATKNVGVGAGQIPDMSSFTNASGWQKLPGGKILQWGKAGFPVGQTQISVAFPISFPSVVSNIQLTFADINFSGGTPSLTLAVVNNTVNGAGFGAYMSGAGGFNAYFFAIGS
;
A
#
# COMPACT_ATOMS: atom_id res chain seq x y z
N MET A 1 -44.06 -13.86 -1.34
CA MET A 1 -44.47 -15.29 -1.38
C MET A 1 -45.83 -15.46 -0.73
N ARG A 2 -46.84 -15.89 -1.50
CA ARG A 2 -48.18 -16.21 -0.99
C ARG A 2 -48.14 -17.33 0.06
N PRO A 3 -49.09 -17.34 1.02
CA PRO A 3 -49.34 -18.50 1.87
C PRO A 3 -49.66 -19.76 1.05
N LEU A 4 -49.59 -20.92 1.70
CA LEU A 4 -49.97 -22.19 1.08
C LEU A 4 -51.37 -22.11 0.46
N MET A 5 -51.50 -22.68 -0.74
CA MET A 5 -52.78 -22.80 -1.42
C MET A 5 -53.76 -23.61 -0.56
N PRO A 6 -55.03 -23.19 -0.45
CA PRO A 6 -56.05 -23.98 0.24
C PRO A 6 -56.17 -25.39 -0.34
N PRO A 7 -56.42 -26.40 0.50
CA PRO A 7 -56.67 -27.76 0.04
C PRO A 7 -57.98 -27.87 -0.75
N VAL A 8 -58.13 -28.94 -1.52
CA VAL A 8 -59.43 -29.30 -2.14
C VAL A 8 -60.35 -29.99 -1.13
N GLN A 9 -61.66 -29.92 -1.35
CA GLN A 9 -62.66 -30.43 -0.43
C GLN A 9 -62.88 -31.95 -0.57
N THR A 10 -61.85 -32.73 -0.26
CA THR A 10 -61.90 -34.20 -0.17
C THR A 10 -61.48 -34.66 1.24
N PRO A 11 -61.81 -35.90 1.66
CA PRO A 11 -61.50 -36.37 3.03
C PRO A 11 -60.02 -36.28 3.41
N ASP A 12 -59.13 -36.37 2.42
CA ASP A 12 -57.68 -36.30 2.58
C ASP A 12 -57.05 -35.03 1.97
N ASN A 13 -57.88 -34.09 1.50
CA ASN A 13 -57.45 -32.82 0.89
C ASN A 13 -56.65 -32.95 -0.42
N LEU A 14 -56.74 -34.08 -1.12
CA LEU A 14 -56.09 -34.35 -2.40
C LEU A 14 -57.09 -34.57 -3.53
N PHE A 15 -56.62 -34.41 -4.77
CA PHE A 15 -57.39 -34.79 -5.95
C PHE A 15 -57.37 -36.30 -6.16
N HIS A 16 -58.53 -36.85 -6.50
CA HIS A 16 -58.70 -38.25 -6.86
C HIS A 16 -59.25 -38.37 -8.27
N ASP A 17 -58.76 -39.36 -9.03
CA ASP A 17 -59.35 -39.76 -10.30
C ASP A 17 -60.70 -40.45 -10.08
N GLY A 18 -61.59 -40.37 -11.07
CA GLY A 18 -62.83 -41.15 -11.05
C GLY A 18 -62.56 -42.63 -11.30
N ASN A 19 -63.42 -43.50 -10.77
CA ASN A 19 -63.34 -44.95 -10.98
C ASN A 19 -64.56 -45.46 -11.76
N PRO A 20 -64.41 -45.79 -13.06
CA PRO A 20 -65.51 -46.26 -13.90
C PRO A 20 -66.10 -47.61 -13.47
N LEU A 21 -65.35 -48.44 -12.74
CA LEU A 21 -65.79 -49.75 -12.29
C LEU A 21 -66.70 -49.67 -11.05
N THR A 22 -66.53 -48.64 -10.22
CA THR A 22 -67.32 -48.41 -9.00
C THR A 22 -68.33 -47.27 -9.16
N GLY A 23 -68.23 -46.49 -10.24
CA GLY A 23 -69.06 -45.31 -10.48
C GLY A 23 -68.63 -44.07 -9.69
N GLU A 24 -67.47 -44.10 -9.04
CA GLU A 24 -66.93 -42.96 -8.29
C GLU A 24 -66.51 -41.83 -9.23
N LEU A 25 -66.94 -40.61 -8.94
CA LEU A 25 -66.60 -39.43 -9.74
C LEU A 25 -65.25 -38.87 -9.31
N GLY A 26 -64.49 -38.36 -10.28
CA GLY A 26 -63.23 -37.67 -10.00
C GLY A 26 -63.46 -36.34 -9.28
N THR A 27 -62.42 -35.89 -8.56
CA THR A 27 -62.44 -34.59 -7.88
C THR A 27 -62.47 -33.46 -8.91
N ILE A 28 -63.42 -32.55 -8.76
CA ILE A 28 -63.58 -31.40 -9.66
C ILE A 28 -62.45 -30.41 -9.39
N VAL A 29 -61.79 -29.94 -10.46
CA VAL A 29 -60.85 -28.82 -10.38
C VAL A 29 -61.63 -27.52 -10.43
N GLU A 30 -61.86 -26.93 -9.26
CA GLU A 30 -62.62 -25.69 -9.15
C GLU A 30 -61.86 -24.49 -9.71
N ALA A 31 -62.60 -23.48 -10.16
CA ALA A 31 -62.01 -22.21 -10.60
C ALA A 31 -61.18 -21.55 -9.49
N GLU A 32 -61.59 -21.69 -8.23
CA GLU A 32 -60.83 -21.23 -7.08
C GLU A 32 -59.43 -21.86 -7.05
N HIS A 33 -59.32 -23.17 -7.26
CA HIS A 33 -58.04 -23.87 -7.29
C HIS A 33 -57.14 -23.34 -8.42
N LEU A 34 -57.64 -23.25 -9.65
CA LEU A 34 -56.85 -22.75 -10.78
C LEU A 34 -56.44 -21.28 -10.61
N ASN A 35 -57.32 -20.45 -10.03
CA ASN A 35 -57.00 -19.06 -9.70
C ASN A 35 -55.92 -18.97 -8.61
N ASN A 36 -55.95 -19.87 -7.62
CA ASN A 36 -54.92 -19.94 -6.59
C ASN A 36 -53.56 -20.39 -7.16
N VAL A 37 -53.54 -21.39 -8.05
CA VAL A 37 -52.33 -21.82 -8.78
C VAL A 37 -51.78 -20.66 -9.62
N GLN A 38 -52.63 -19.99 -10.40
CA GLN A 38 -52.23 -18.81 -11.18
C GLN A 38 -51.65 -17.73 -10.28
N GLY A 39 -52.28 -17.47 -9.13
CA GLY A 39 -51.84 -16.51 -8.14
C GLY A 39 -50.46 -16.84 -7.57
N ALA A 40 -50.22 -18.10 -7.20
CA ALA A 40 -48.94 -18.56 -6.65
C ALA A 40 -47.80 -18.47 -7.67
N VAL A 41 -48.05 -18.87 -8.93
CA VAL A 41 -47.06 -18.76 -10.01
C VAL A 41 -46.70 -17.31 -10.29
N ARG A 42 -47.69 -16.42 -10.40
CA ARG A 42 -47.46 -14.99 -10.63
C ARG A 42 -46.71 -14.32 -9.48
N ASP A 43 -46.98 -14.72 -8.25
CA ASP A 43 -46.30 -14.18 -7.07
C ASP A 43 -44.82 -14.61 -7.04
N ALA A 44 -44.53 -15.90 -7.23
CA ALA A 44 -43.16 -16.39 -7.35
C ALA A 44 -42.40 -15.73 -8.51
N GLN A 45 -43.05 -15.57 -9.66
CA GLN A 45 -42.48 -14.82 -10.79
C GLN A 45 -42.18 -13.36 -10.41
N SER A 46 -43.06 -12.68 -9.68
CA SER A 46 -42.87 -11.29 -9.25
C SER A 46 -41.68 -11.13 -8.30
N GLU A 47 -41.48 -12.08 -7.38
CA GLU A 47 -40.29 -12.12 -6.49
C GLU A 47 -39.00 -12.30 -7.30
N LEU A 48 -38.98 -13.23 -8.26
CA LEU A 48 -37.82 -13.43 -9.14
C LEU A 48 -37.55 -12.20 -10.03
N ILE A 49 -38.60 -11.53 -10.52
CA ILE A 49 -38.50 -10.27 -11.26
C ILE A 49 -37.93 -9.15 -10.37
N THR A 50 -38.26 -9.13 -9.09
CA THR A 50 -37.69 -8.17 -8.13
C THR A 50 -36.18 -8.40 -7.97
N VAL A 51 -35.74 -9.65 -7.88
CA VAL A 51 -34.30 -10.00 -7.87
C VAL A 51 -33.60 -9.56 -9.16
N LEU A 52 -34.22 -9.81 -10.32
CA LEU A 52 -33.71 -9.36 -11.63
C LEU A 52 -33.57 -7.85 -11.72
N THR A 53 -34.59 -7.13 -11.26
CA THR A 53 -34.64 -5.66 -11.27
C THR A 53 -33.56 -5.08 -10.35
N ALA A 54 -33.38 -5.63 -9.15
CA ALA A 54 -32.31 -5.24 -8.24
C ALA A 54 -30.91 -5.44 -8.86
N ALA A 55 -30.75 -6.44 -9.72
CA ALA A 55 -29.53 -6.68 -10.49
C ALA A 55 -29.42 -5.83 -11.78
N GLY A 56 -30.38 -4.95 -12.08
CA GLY A 56 -30.41 -4.14 -13.30
C GLY A 56 -30.75 -4.91 -14.57
N ILE A 57 -31.41 -6.07 -14.47
CA ILE A 57 -31.73 -6.96 -15.59
C ILE A 57 -33.22 -6.85 -15.93
N ASN A 58 -33.52 -6.51 -17.19
CA ASN A 58 -34.88 -6.57 -17.72
C ASN A 58 -35.28 -8.01 -18.04
N VAL A 59 -36.55 -8.35 -17.79
CA VAL A 59 -37.11 -9.67 -18.09
C VAL A 59 -37.13 -9.92 -19.59
N ASP A 60 -36.51 -11.03 -20.00
CA ASP A 60 -36.43 -11.48 -21.39
C ASP A 60 -36.95 -12.92 -21.52
N PRO A 61 -38.15 -13.15 -22.09
CA PRO A 61 -38.73 -14.49 -22.23
C PRO A 61 -37.87 -15.47 -23.05
N SER A 62 -36.93 -14.97 -23.88
CA SER A 62 -36.03 -15.82 -24.66
C SER A 62 -34.85 -16.38 -23.86
N LYS A 63 -34.65 -15.92 -22.61
CA LYS A 63 -33.49 -16.27 -21.77
C LYS A 63 -33.88 -17.07 -20.53
N GLN A 64 -33.21 -18.21 -20.35
CA GLN A 64 -33.45 -19.16 -19.24
C GLN A 64 -32.39 -19.11 -18.13
N ASN A 65 -31.51 -18.10 -18.12
CA ASN A 65 -30.41 -17.96 -17.16
C ASN A 65 -30.39 -16.60 -16.43
N GLN A 66 -31.49 -15.86 -16.48
CA GLN A 66 -31.52 -14.49 -15.98
C GLN A 66 -31.38 -14.44 -14.45
N LEU A 67 -32.03 -15.37 -13.73
CA LEU A 67 -31.91 -15.46 -12.27
C LEU A 67 -30.46 -15.75 -11.84
N LEU A 68 -29.78 -16.68 -12.52
CA LEU A 68 -28.37 -16.95 -12.26
C LEU A 68 -27.50 -15.72 -12.53
N THR A 69 -27.78 -14.99 -13.60
CA THR A 69 -27.09 -13.73 -13.93
C THR A 69 -27.31 -12.69 -12.84
N ALA A 70 -28.54 -12.55 -12.33
CA ALA A 70 -28.87 -11.63 -11.25
C ALA A 70 -28.14 -11.97 -9.95
N LEU A 71 -28.13 -13.25 -9.55
CA LEU A 71 -27.43 -13.70 -8.34
C LEU A 71 -25.92 -13.49 -8.43
N LYS A 72 -25.31 -13.68 -9.60
CA LYS A 72 -23.88 -13.37 -9.82
C LYS A 72 -23.59 -11.88 -9.65
N ALA A 73 -24.44 -11.03 -10.22
CA ALA A 73 -24.31 -9.58 -10.10
C ALA A 73 -24.50 -9.09 -8.66
N LEU A 74 -25.48 -9.64 -7.94
CA LEU A 74 -25.83 -9.21 -6.58
C LEU A 74 -24.89 -9.76 -5.52
N PHE A 75 -24.39 -11.00 -5.67
CA PHE A 75 -23.81 -11.72 -4.53
C PHE A 75 -22.47 -12.41 -4.77
N LEU A 76 -22.10 -12.80 -6.01
CA LEU A 76 -21.12 -13.88 -6.16
C LEU A 76 -19.80 -13.60 -6.89
N SER A 77 -19.59 -12.45 -7.53
CA SER A 77 -18.21 -12.07 -7.86
C SER A 77 -18.12 -10.61 -8.19
N ARG A 78 -17.31 -9.88 -7.41
CA ARG A 78 -16.59 -8.76 -7.99
C ARG A 78 -15.69 -9.35 -9.07
N SER A 79 -16.07 -9.24 -10.35
CA SER A 79 -15.28 -9.78 -11.47
C SER A 79 -13.87 -9.21 -11.46
N THR A 80 -13.74 -8.00 -10.92
CA THR A 80 -12.48 -7.29 -10.71
C THR A 80 -12.51 -6.62 -9.34
N PRO A 81 -12.22 -7.33 -8.23
CA PRO A 81 -12.46 -6.87 -6.86
C PRO A 81 -12.04 -5.42 -6.59
N PHE A 82 -10.83 -5.02 -6.99
CA PHE A 82 -10.37 -3.66 -6.76
C PHE A 82 -10.98 -2.61 -7.70
N ALA A 83 -11.26 -2.97 -8.96
CA ALA A 83 -11.90 -2.03 -9.90
C ALA A 83 -13.37 -1.82 -9.55
N ASP A 84 -14.01 -2.88 -9.08
CA ASP A 84 -15.37 -2.82 -8.56
C ASP A 84 -15.37 -1.96 -7.28
N ILE A 85 -14.43 -2.17 -6.32
CA ILE A 85 -14.34 -1.34 -5.08
C ILE A 85 -14.19 0.14 -5.46
N LYS A 86 -13.39 0.42 -6.49
CA LYS A 86 -13.21 1.77 -7.01
C LYS A 86 -14.51 2.36 -7.54
N SER A 87 -15.36 1.54 -8.16
CA SER A 87 -16.64 1.95 -8.75
C SER A 87 -17.71 2.22 -7.68
N ASP A 88 -17.67 1.50 -6.55
CA ASP A 88 -18.52 1.75 -5.37
C ASP A 88 -18.21 3.10 -4.68
N GLY A 89 -17.08 3.73 -5.01
CA GLY A 89 -16.72 5.08 -4.58
C GLY A 89 -15.86 5.16 -3.31
N ALA A 90 -15.62 6.39 -2.85
CA ALA A 90 -14.61 6.70 -1.83
C ALA A 90 -14.84 5.99 -0.48
N ALA A 91 -16.10 5.83 -0.06
CA ALA A 91 -16.43 5.15 1.20
C ALA A 91 -16.07 3.66 1.17
N ALA A 92 -16.32 2.97 0.05
CA ALA A 92 -15.95 1.57 -0.14
C ALA A 92 -14.43 1.38 -0.18
N ILE A 93 -13.71 2.30 -0.85
CA ILE A 93 -12.25 2.32 -0.86
C ILE A 93 -11.70 2.47 0.56
N ALA A 94 -12.23 3.43 1.34
CA ALA A 94 -11.79 3.68 2.71
C ALA A 94 -12.00 2.45 3.62
N THR A 95 -13.17 1.83 3.56
CA THR A 95 -13.46 0.60 4.31
C THR A 95 -12.55 -0.55 3.89
N ALA A 96 -12.32 -0.73 2.58
CA ALA A 96 -11.42 -1.77 2.08
C ALA A 96 -9.98 -1.58 2.59
N LEU A 97 -9.45 -0.35 2.55
CA LEU A 97 -8.12 -0.05 3.09
C LEU A 97 -8.04 -0.29 4.61
N SER A 98 -9.10 0.05 5.35
CA SER A 98 -9.19 -0.23 6.79
C SER A 98 -9.16 -1.73 7.09
N ASN A 99 -9.92 -2.53 6.34
CA ASN A 99 -9.99 -3.99 6.53
C ASN A 99 -8.66 -4.70 6.21
N LEU A 100 -7.87 -4.15 5.28
CA LEU A 100 -6.54 -4.66 4.99
C LEU A 100 -5.53 -4.39 6.12
N GLY A 101 -5.84 -3.51 7.07
CA GLY A 101 -4.94 -3.17 8.18
C GLY A 101 -3.64 -2.53 7.71
N LEU A 102 -3.66 -1.81 6.58
CA LEU A 102 -2.45 -1.19 6.04
C LEU A 102 -1.92 -0.12 7.00
N GLY A 103 -0.65 -0.25 7.36
CA GLY A 103 0.06 0.76 8.13
C GLY A 103 0.27 2.05 7.33
N THR A 104 0.61 3.13 8.03
CA THR A 104 0.81 4.46 7.43
C THR A 104 1.94 4.50 6.40
N ALA A 105 2.90 3.57 6.44
CA ALA A 105 3.96 3.49 5.43
C ALA A 105 3.44 3.07 4.04
N ALA A 106 2.43 2.19 3.97
CA ALA A 106 1.87 1.69 2.72
C ALA A 106 1.10 2.75 1.92
N THR A 107 0.76 3.88 2.55
CA THR A 107 0.00 4.98 1.93
C THR A 107 0.89 6.16 1.51
N LYS A 108 2.21 6.06 1.72
CA LYS A 108 3.16 7.13 1.43
C LYS A 108 3.80 6.91 0.06
N ASN A 109 3.95 7.99 -0.71
CA ASN A 109 4.67 7.95 -1.97
C ASN A 109 6.19 7.83 -1.73
N VAL A 110 6.88 7.21 -2.68
CA VAL A 110 8.35 7.23 -2.72
C VAL A 110 8.84 8.63 -3.10
N GLY A 111 9.81 9.14 -2.34
CA GLY A 111 10.44 10.44 -2.59
C GLY A 111 10.98 11.09 -1.31
N VAL A 112 11.49 12.32 -1.45
CA VAL A 112 12.15 13.07 -0.35
C VAL A 112 11.34 14.25 0.18
N GLY A 113 10.12 14.45 -0.33
CA GLY A 113 9.21 15.50 0.11
C GLY A 113 8.54 15.20 1.45
N ALA A 114 7.85 16.21 1.99
CA ALA A 114 7.12 16.07 3.25
C ALA A 114 6.09 14.92 3.16
N GLY A 115 6.17 13.98 4.09
CA GLY A 115 5.29 12.82 4.10
C GLY A 115 5.55 11.82 2.97
N GLN A 116 6.77 11.75 2.45
CA GLN A 116 7.23 10.68 1.54
C GLN A 116 8.23 9.75 2.23
N ILE A 117 8.46 8.58 1.64
CA ILE A 117 9.47 7.62 2.07
C ILE A 117 10.63 7.65 1.06
N PRO A 118 11.84 8.08 1.44
CA PRO A 118 12.99 8.01 0.56
C PRO A 118 13.34 6.56 0.22
N ASP A 119 13.57 6.28 -1.05
CA ASP A 119 14.13 5.00 -1.48
C ASP A 119 15.67 5.00 -1.42
N MET A 120 16.28 3.88 -1.82
CA MET A 120 17.74 3.74 -1.83
C MET A 120 18.44 4.74 -2.78
N SER A 121 17.78 5.16 -3.86
CA SER A 121 18.34 6.13 -4.81
C SER A 121 18.53 7.53 -4.18
N SER A 122 17.76 7.82 -3.12
CA SER A 122 17.86 9.06 -2.35
C SER A 122 19.08 9.10 -1.42
N PHE A 123 19.80 7.98 -1.24
CA PHE A 123 21.01 7.84 -0.42
C PHE A 123 22.26 7.67 -1.30
N THR A 124 22.52 8.63 -2.19
CA THR A 124 23.69 8.55 -3.08
C THR A 124 24.99 8.54 -2.27
N ASN A 125 25.95 7.73 -2.68
CA ASN A 125 27.21 7.54 -1.96
C ASN A 125 28.32 7.10 -2.92
N ALA A 126 29.56 7.29 -2.49
CA ALA A 126 30.73 6.64 -3.05
C ALA A 126 31.82 6.56 -1.96
N SER A 127 33.04 6.19 -2.34
CA SER A 127 34.17 6.19 -1.40
C SER A 127 34.35 7.58 -0.77
N GLY A 128 34.26 7.64 0.56
CA GLY A 128 34.49 8.86 1.34
C GLY A 128 33.28 9.77 1.52
N TRP A 129 32.09 9.46 0.99
CA TRP A 129 30.91 10.30 1.23
C TRP A 129 29.57 9.60 1.06
N GLN A 130 28.54 10.16 1.71
CA GLN A 130 27.14 9.80 1.53
C GLN A 130 26.26 11.05 1.62
N LYS A 131 25.32 11.18 0.68
CA LYS A 131 24.25 12.17 0.73
C LYS A 131 22.99 11.54 1.34
N LEU A 132 22.34 12.28 2.21
CA LEU A 132 21.10 11.91 2.87
C LEU A 132 19.90 12.55 2.15
N PRO A 133 18.72 11.92 2.19
CA PRO A 133 17.50 12.45 1.57
C PRO A 133 17.13 13.87 1.99
N GLY A 134 17.50 14.27 3.21
CA GLY A 134 17.31 15.64 3.73
C GLY A 134 18.30 16.68 3.20
N GLY A 135 19.07 16.36 2.15
CA GLY A 135 20.05 17.25 1.53
C GLY A 135 21.36 17.38 2.29
N LYS A 136 21.51 16.73 3.44
CA LYS A 136 22.79 16.68 4.18
C LYS A 136 23.77 15.76 3.49
N ILE A 137 25.04 16.11 3.54
CA ILE A 137 26.14 15.32 3.00
C ILE A 137 27.07 15.00 4.19
N LEU A 138 27.45 13.74 4.31
CA LEU A 138 28.47 13.25 5.22
C LEU A 138 29.71 12.93 4.38
N GLN A 139 30.89 13.38 4.80
CA GLN A 139 32.14 13.11 4.11
C GLN A 139 33.23 12.71 5.10
N TRP A 140 34.10 11.80 4.71
CA TRP A 140 35.20 11.33 5.54
C TRP A 140 36.41 10.97 4.70
N GLY A 141 37.57 10.96 5.35
CA GLY A 141 38.81 10.63 4.70
C GLY A 141 39.99 10.80 5.62
N LYS A 142 41.18 10.89 5.02
CA LYS A 142 42.45 10.96 5.72
C LYS A 142 43.20 12.22 5.27
N ALA A 143 43.71 12.97 6.23
CA ALA A 143 44.55 14.14 6.06
C ALA A 143 45.98 13.75 6.46
N GLY A 144 46.87 13.61 5.47
CA GLY A 144 48.27 13.24 5.70
C GLY A 144 49.16 14.46 5.76
N PHE A 145 49.82 14.67 6.90
CA PHE A 145 50.77 15.74 7.09
C PHE A 145 52.17 15.27 6.70
N PRO A 146 52.82 15.88 5.69
CA PRO A 146 54.21 15.60 5.38
C PRO A 146 55.12 16.03 6.53
N VAL A 147 56.29 15.39 6.63
CA VAL A 147 57.34 15.80 7.58
C VAL A 147 57.69 17.27 7.34
N GLY A 148 57.65 18.09 8.40
CA GLY A 148 57.97 19.52 8.34
C GLY A 148 56.82 20.45 7.96
N GLN A 149 55.61 19.93 7.69
CA GLN A 149 54.41 20.71 7.41
C GLN A 149 53.46 20.67 8.61
N THR A 150 53.11 21.82 9.18
CA THR A 150 52.14 21.91 10.30
C THR A 150 50.73 22.27 9.85
N GLN A 151 50.55 22.65 8.59
CA GLN A 151 49.26 22.95 7.99
C GLN A 151 49.18 22.39 6.57
N ILE A 152 48.06 21.75 6.24
CA ILE A 152 47.79 21.18 4.91
C ILE A 152 46.39 21.55 4.44
N SER A 153 46.19 21.55 3.12
CA SER A 153 44.86 21.63 2.52
C SER A 153 44.28 20.23 2.31
N VAL A 154 43.06 20.00 2.79
CA VAL A 154 42.32 18.76 2.64
C VAL A 154 41.12 19.00 1.75
N ALA A 155 41.04 18.27 0.64
CA ALA A 155 39.88 18.32 -0.24
C ALA A 155 38.79 17.37 0.26
N PHE A 156 37.54 17.81 0.17
CA PHE A 156 36.40 16.91 0.35
C PHE A 156 36.22 16.03 -0.91
N PRO A 157 35.79 14.76 -0.76
CA PRO A 157 35.46 13.88 -1.89
C PRO A 157 34.50 14.49 -2.91
N ILE A 158 33.51 15.26 -2.43
CA ILE A 158 32.64 16.12 -3.23
C ILE A 158 32.53 17.50 -2.58
N SER A 159 32.19 18.53 -3.36
CA SER A 159 31.94 19.84 -2.76
C SER A 159 30.64 19.85 -1.97
N PHE A 160 30.62 20.52 -0.80
CA PHE A 160 29.39 20.95 -0.13
C PHE A 160 28.82 22.16 -0.89
N PRO A 161 27.64 22.04 -1.53
CA PRO A 161 27.08 23.11 -2.37
C PRO A 161 26.69 24.40 -1.65
N SER A 162 26.37 24.33 -0.36
CA SER A 162 25.82 25.45 0.41
C SER A 162 26.66 25.79 1.64
N VAL A 163 26.86 24.83 2.55
CA VAL A 163 27.52 25.09 3.83
C VAL A 163 28.26 23.87 4.35
N VAL A 164 29.44 24.10 4.90
CA VAL A 164 30.15 23.14 5.75
C VAL A 164 29.73 23.41 7.18
N SER A 165 28.97 22.50 7.80
CA SER A 165 28.40 22.72 9.13
C SER A 165 29.33 22.31 10.26
N ASN A 166 30.10 21.24 10.06
CA ASN A 166 31.08 20.78 11.05
C ASN A 166 32.17 19.93 10.38
N ILE A 167 33.38 20.00 10.94
CA ILE A 167 34.52 19.15 10.61
C ILE A 167 35.13 18.68 11.93
N GLN A 168 35.37 17.38 12.06
CA GLN A 168 36.10 16.78 13.18
C GLN A 168 37.37 16.15 12.66
N LEU A 169 38.44 16.29 13.43
CA LEU A 169 39.73 15.64 13.18
C LEU A 169 40.06 14.68 14.31
N THR A 170 40.47 13.48 13.95
CA THR A 170 40.91 12.46 14.90
C THR A 170 42.33 12.03 14.55
N PHE A 171 43.22 12.05 15.53
CA PHE A 171 44.61 11.66 15.35
C PHE A 171 44.73 10.19 14.90
N ALA A 172 45.60 9.92 13.93
CA ALA A 172 45.85 8.60 13.36
C ALA A 172 47.34 8.42 13.01
N ASP A 173 48.10 7.86 13.95
CA ASP A 173 49.51 7.50 13.74
C ASP A 173 49.64 6.25 12.84
N ILE A 174 50.67 6.22 11.98
CA ILE A 174 51.01 5.02 11.19
C ILE A 174 51.86 4.05 12.02
N ASN A 175 52.67 4.52 12.97
CA ASN A 175 53.65 3.70 13.70
C ASN A 175 53.93 4.27 15.10
N PHE A 176 52.93 4.27 15.99
CA PHE A 176 53.13 4.77 17.34
C PHE A 176 54.09 3.86 18.14
N SER A 177 55.33 4.29 18.34
CA SER A 177 56.33 3.60 19.16
C SER A 177 56.63 4.37 20.45
N GLY A 178 55.63 4.50 21.32
CA GLY A 178 55.79 4.88 22.73
C GLY A 178 56.16 6.34 23.04
N GLY A 179 55.16 7.12 23.47
CA GLY A 179 55.28 8.46 24.08
C GLY A 179 53.92 9.18 24.04
N THR A 180 53.55 10.06 24.97
CA THR A 180 52.24 10.74 24.88
C THR A 180 52.22 11.73 23.71
N PRO A 181 51.39 11.54 22.66
CA PRO A 181 51.28 12.53 21.60
C PRO A 181 50.53 13.75 22.16
N SER A 182 51.27 14.78 22.60
CA SER A 182 50.71 16.09 22.95
C SER A 182 50.55 16.95 21.70
N LEU A 183 49.87 16.41 20.69
CA LEU A 183 49.62 17.11 19.43
C LEU A 183 48.17 17.61 19.43
N THR A 184 47.97 18.88 19.08
CA THR A 184 46.66 19.50 18.94
C THR A 184 46.30 19.49 17.46
N LEU A 185 45.12 18.96 17.13
CA LEU A 185 44.55 19.08 15.79
C LEU A 185 43.55 20.22 15.77
N ALA A 186 43.58 21.02 14.72
CA ALA A 186 42.61 22.09 14.53
C ALA A 186 42.20 22.20 13.06
N VAL A 187 40.96 22.65 12.86
CA VAL A 187 40.48 23.11 11.56
C VAL A 187 40.81 24.59 11.44
N VAL A 188 41.47 24.97 10.37
CA VAL A 188 41.86 26.37 10.11
C VAL A 188 40.67 27.10 9.51
N ASN A 189 39.85 27.71 10.36
CA ASN A 189 38.49 28.17 10.01
C ASN A 189 38.42 29.08 8.78
N ASN A 190 39.38 30.01 8.60
CA ASN A 190 39.37 30.94 7.46
C ASN A 190 39.68 30.28 6.09
N THR A 191 40.02 28.99 6.08
CA THR A 191 40.26 28.21 4.85
C THR A 191 39.10 27.30 4.48
N VAL A 192 38.09 27.15 5.35
CA VAL A 192 36.94 26.27 5.12
C VAL A 192 36.08 26.83 3.99
N ASN A 193 35.82 25.99 2.99
CA ASN A 193 34.90 26.30 1.90
C ASN A 193 34.25 25.00 1.39
N GLY A 194 33.36 25.12 0.40
CA GLY A 194 32.64 23.96 -0.14
C GLY A 194 33.55 22.83 -0.65
N ALA A 195 34.74 23.13 -1.15
CA ALA A 195 35.66 22.15 -1.72
C ALA A 195 36.62 21.52 -0.70
N GLY A 196 36.83 22.14 0.47
CA GLY A 196 37.80 21.64 1.43
C GLY A 196 38.04 22.55 2.63
N PHE A 197 39.09 22.21 3.38
CA PHE A 197 39.49 22.93 4.57
C PHE A 197 41.00 22.78 4.82
N GLY A 198 41.58 23.71 5.56
CA GLY A 198 42.92 23.60 6.10
C GLY A 198 42.89 22.82 7.40
N ALA A 199 43.72 21.78 7.50
CA ALA A 199 43.98 21.07 8.74
C ALA A 199 45.30 21.57 9.32
N TYR A 200 45.31 21.85 10.63
CA TYR A 200 46.48 22.23 11.39
C TYR A 200 46.82 21.16 12.42
N MET A 201 48.11 21.04 12.71
CA MET A 201 48.62 20.24 13.79
C MET A 201 49.73 20.98 14.56
N SER A 202 49.82 20.77 15.88
CA SER A 202 51.03 21.15 16.62
C SER A 202 52.13 20.08 16.46
N GLY A 203 53.38 20.45 16.71
CA GLY A 203 54.53 19.54 16.71
C GLY A 203 55.18 19.28 15.34
N ALA A 204 56.31 18.56 15.36
CA ALA A 204 57.07 18.18 14.16
C ALA A 204 56.97 16.66 13.95
N GLY A 205 56.61 16.24 12.74
CA GLY A 205 56.48 14.83 12.38
C GLY A 205 55.61 14.64 11.15
N GLY A 206 55.74 13.49 10.49
CA GLY A 206 54.81 13.07 9.45
C GLY A 206 53.78 12.11 10.05
N PHE A 207 52.50 12.48 10.05
CA PHE A 207 51.43 11.65 10.59
C PHE A 207 50.12 11.90 9.85
N ASN A 208 49.05 11.23 10.27
CA ASN A 208 47.74 11.43 9.66
C ASN A 208 46.69 11.79 10.69
N ALA A 209 45.63 12.41 10.19
CA ALA A 209 44.36 12.52 10.88
C ALA A 209 43.27 11.90 10.01
N TYR A 210 42.28 11.28 10.62
CA TYR A 210 40.99 11.09 9.96
C TYR A 210 40.17 12.37 10.07
N PHE A 211 39.38 12.66 9.04
CA PHE A 211 38.35 13.69 9.13
C PHE A 211 36.98 13.08 8.95
N PHE A 212 36.00 13.67 9.63
CA PHE A 212 34.58 13.51 9.35
C PHE A 212 33.97 14.90 9.25
N ALA A 213 33.18 15.14 8.21
CA ALA A 213 32.55 16.42 7.95
C ALA A 213 31.08 16.24 7.57
N ILE A 214 30.25 17.20 7.97
CA ILE A 214 28.85 17.28 7.59
C ILE A 214 28.52 18.68 7.06
N GLY A 215 27.67 18.72 6.06
CA GLY A 215 27.22 19.95 5.41
C GLY A 215 26.04 19.71 4.49
N SER A 216 25.76 20.67 3.62
CA SER A 216 24.73 20.58 2.57
C SER A 216 25.07 21.43 1.37
#